data_AF-A0A9P7N7N9-F1
#
_entry.id   AF-A0A9P7N7N9-F1
#
_cell.length_a   1.000
_cell.length_b   1.000
_cell.length_c   1.000
_cell.angle_alpha   90.00
_cell.angle_beta   90.00
_cell.angle_gamma   90.00
#
_symmetry.space_group_name_H-M   'P 1'
#
loop_
_entity.id
_entity.type
_entity.pdbx_description
1 polymer ?
#
loop_
_entity_poly.entity_id
_entity_poly.type
_entity_poly.pdbx_seq_one_letter_code
_entity_poly.pdbx_strand_id
1 'polypeptide(L)'
;MNKVLLKNISLVGIHWGAYSIHETQTIPIVWNGINHLVTDGKFRGTEFTDEEFVGLHRVKDALAALSRRETWGKVVVKIPQEGRSQL
;
A
#
# COMPACT_ATOMS: atom_id res chain seq x y z
N MET A 1 -11.35 -7.68 28.71
CA MET A 1 -12.39 -6.98 27.93
C MET A 1 -13.18 -5.97 28.76
N ASN A 2 -13.68 -6.33 29.95
CA ASN A 2 -14.55 -5.46 30.77
C ASN A 2 -13.98 -4.07 31.10
N LYS A 3 -12.65 -3.94 31.28
CA LYS A 3 -12.00 -2.65 31.53
C LYS A 3 -12.14 -1.63 30.39
N VAL A 4 -12.34 -2.09 29.15
CA VAL A 4 -12.47 -1.23 27.96
C VAL A 4 -13.86 -0.59 27.92
N LEU A 5 -14.88 -1.39 28.25
CA LEU A 5 -16.27 -0.94 28.35
C LEU A 5 -16.47 0.08 29.49
N LEU A 6 -15.83 -0.17 30.63
CA LEU A 6 -15.93 0.71 31.81
C LEU A 6 -15.19 2.05 31.65
N LYS A 7 -14.35 2.18 30.62
CA LYS A 7 -13.57 3.41 30.35
C LYS A 7 -14.06 4.18 29.14
N ASN A 8 -15.23 3.81 28.59
CA ASN A 8 -15.78 4.43 27.38
C ASN A 8 -14.80 4.41 26.20
N ILE A 9 -14.10 3.28 26.02
CA ILE A 9 -13.16 3.09 24.92
C ILE A 9 -13.85 2.33 23.78
N SER A 10 -13.70 2.82 22.55
CA SER A 10 -14.17 2.13 21.35
C SER A 10 -13.12 1.16 20.80
N LEU A 11 -13.55 -0.04 20.44
CA LEU A 11 -12.75 -1.04 19.73
C LEU A 11 -13.31 -1.18 18.32
N VAL A 12 -12.55 -0.75 17.32
CA VAL A 12 -12.97 -0.78 15.92
C VAL A 12 -12.05 -1.70 15.13
N GLY A 13 -12.61 -2.77 14.57
CA GLY A 13 -11.94 -3.60 13.58
C GLY A 13 -12.04 -2.92 12.22
N ILE A 14 -10.91 -2.56 11.61
CA ILE A 14 -10.88 -1.93 10.29
C ILE A 14 -10.56 -2.98 9.24
N HIS A 15 -11.51 -3.21 8.33
CA HIS A 15 -11.29 -4.04 7.15
C HIS A 15 -11.58 -3.23 5.89
N TRP A 16 -10.52 -2.78 5.21
CA TRP A 16 -10.65 -1.92 4.03
C TRP A 16 -11.50 -2.56 2.90
N GLY A 17 -11.34 -3.86 2.68
CA GLY A 17 -12.09 -4.59 1.66
C GLY A 17 -13.61 -4.64 1.89
N ALA A 18 -14.09 -4.51 3.14
CA ALA A 18 -15.52 -4.49 3.43
C ALA A 18 -16.22 -3.22 2.93
N TYR A 19 -15.50 -2.10 2.81
CA TYR A 19 -16.08 -0.83 2.35
C TYR A 19 -16.56 -0.91 0.89
N SER A 20 -15.97 -1.77 0.06
CA SER A 20 -16.44 -1.95 -1.32
C SER A 20 -17.79 -2.68 -1.42
N ILE A 21 -18.27 -3.28 -0.33
CA ILE A 21 -19.52 -4.04 -0.28
C ILE A 21 -20.56 -3.30 0.56
N HIS A 22 -20.17 -2.85 1.76
CA HIS A 22 -21.11 -2.36 2.77
C HIS A 22 -21.23 -0.83 2.82
N GLU A 23 -20.23 -0.09 2.31
CA GLU A 23 -20.17 1.36 2.47
C GLU A 23 -19.35 2.01 1.35
N THR A 24 -19.76 1.79 0.11
CA THR A 24 -19.02 2.20 -1.10
C THR A 24 -18.79 3.70 -1.22
N GLN A 25 -19.69 4.51 -0.62
CA GLN A 25 -19.59 5.97 -0.61
C GLN A 25 -18.38 6.48 0.19
N THR A 26 -17.82 5.67 1.09
CA THR A 26 -16.66 6.06 1.91
C THR A 26 -15.34 5.98 1.14
N ILE A 27 -15.28 5.14 0.09
CA ILE A 27 -14.12 5.02 -0.78
C ILE A 27 -13.69 6.37 -1.39
N PRO A 28 -14.55 7.12 -2.11
CA PRO A 28 -14.15 8.41 -2.66
C PRO A 28 -13.78 9.45 -1.60
N ILE A 29 -14.42 9.42 -0.42
CA ILE A 29 -14.10 10.33 0.69
C ILE A 29 -12.67 10.10 1.17
N VAL A 30 -12.29 8.84 1.38
CA VAL A 30 -10.94 8.47 1.82
C VAL A 30 -9.90 8.82 0.75
N TRP A 31 -10.18 8.53 -0.53
CA TRP A 31 -9.28 8.89 -1.62
C TRP A 31 -9.07 10.40 -1.73
N ASN A 32 -10.12 11.20 -1.58
CA ASN A 32 -9.99 12.66 -1.55
C ASN A 32 -9.09 13.13 -0.41
N GLY A 33 -9.23 12.55 0.79
CA GLY A 33 -8.35 12.84 1.92
C GLY A 33 -6.88 12.47 1.64
N ILE A 34 -6.62 11.30 1.06
CA ILE A 34 -5.26 10.87 0.68
C ILE A 34 -4.68 11.83 -0.37
N ASN A 35 -5.44 12.18 -1.41
CA ASN A 35 -5.00 13.10 -2.45
C ASN A 35 -4.66 14.50 -1.90
N HIS A 36 -5.42 14.98 -0.92
CA HIS A 36 -5.11 16.22 -0.23
C HIS A 36 -3.78 16.14 0.51
N LEU A 37 -3.51 15.04 1.23
CA LEU A 37 -2.22 14.84 1.92
C LEU A 37 -1.05 14.77 0.95
N VAL A 38 -1.23 14.14 -0.21
CA VAL A 38 -0.23 14.08 -1.28
C VAL A 38 0.04 15.48 -1.84
N THR A 39 -1.03 16.21 -2.17
CA THR A 39 -0.93 17.57 -2.74
C THR A 39 -0.27 18.55 -1.78
N ASP A 40 -0.57 18.43 -0.48
CA ASP A 40 0.04 19.23 0.58
C ASP A 40 1.51 18.85 0.88
N GLY A 41 2.06 17.81 0.24
CA GLY A 41 3.40 17.29 0.54
C GLY A 41 3.51 16.64 1.92
N LYS A 42 2.38 16.32 2.58
CA LYS A 42 2.31 15.68 3.89
C LYS A 42 2.43 14.15 3.82
N PHE A 43 2.39 13.60 2.61
CA PHE A 43 2.56 12.18 2.36
C PHE A 43 3.94 11.90 1.75
N ARG A 44 4.69 10.95 2.33
CA ARG A 44 5.94 10.45 1.78
C ARG A 44 5.78 8.97 1.43
N GLY A 45 6.12 8.62 0.19
CA GLY A 45 6.18 7.23 -0.25
C GLY A 45 7.18 6.41 0.57
N THR A 46 6.88 5.12 0.74
CA THR A 46 7.74 4.16 1.44
C THR A 46 8.13 3.05 0.48
N GLU A 47 8.47 3.37 -0.76
CA GLU A 47 8.99 2.41 -1.72
C GLU A 47 10.38 1.89 -1.34
N PHE A 48 10.60 0.59 -1.54
CA PHE A 48 11.92 -0.02 -1.44
C PHE A 48 12.81 0.48 -2.57
N THR A 49 13.96 1.07 -2.25
CA THR A 49 14.85 1.70 -3.24
C THR A 49 16.22 1.04 -3.37
N ASP A 50 16.54 0.04 -2.55
CA ASP A 50 17.90 -0.52 -2.51
C ASP A 50 18.17 -1.42 -3.74
N GLU A 51 17.13 -1.97 -4.36
CA GLU A 51 17.19 -2.68 -5.64
C GLU A 51 16.02 -2.26 -6.54
N GLU A 52 16.33 -2.01 -7.82
CA GLU A 52 15.29 -1.77 -8.82
C GLU A 52 14.89 -3.07 -9.53
N PHE A 53 13.61 -3.45 -9.39
CA PHE A 53 13.04 -4.56 -10.14
C PHE A 53 12.41 -4.05 -11.43
N VAL A 54 13.11 -4.18 -12.56
CA VAL A 54 12.64 -3.70 -13.87
C VAL A 54 12.28 -4.86 -14.79
N GLY A 55 11.05 -4.85 -15.32
CA GLY A 55 10.51 -5.86 -16.23
C GLY A 55 9.78 -7.00 -15.53
N LEU A 56 8.83 -7.62 -16.22
CA LEU A 56 7.99 -8.69 -15.67
C LEU A 56 8.79 -9.94 -15.27
N HIS A 57 9.94 -10.19 -15.91
CA HIS A 57 10.80 -11.33 -15.57
C HIS A 57 11.40 -11.21 -14.14
N ARG A 58 11.51 -9.99 -13.60
CA ARG A 58 12.01 -9.72 -12.24
C ARG A 58 10.98 -9.94 -11.14
N VAL A 59 9.73 -10.26 -11.48
CA VAL A 59 8.67 -10.49 -10.47
C VAL A 59 9.06 -11.61 -9.50
N LYS A 60 9.69 -12.69 -9.99
CA LYS A 60 10.15 -13.79 -9.13
C LYS A 60 11.17 -13.31 -8.08
N ASP A 61 12.07 -12.41 -8.49
CA ASP A 61 13.17 -11.92 -7.66
C ASP A 61 12.60 -10.95 -6.60
N ALA A 62 11.69 -10.06 -7.02
CA ALA A 62 10.96 -9.16 -6.11
C ALA A 62 10.17 -9.92 -5.04
N LEU A 63 9.47 -11.00 -5.43
CA LEU A 63 8.73 -11.86 -4.50
C LEU A 63 9.67 -12.64 -3.56
N ALA A 64 10.82 -13.11 -4.06
CA ALA A 64 11.82 -13.79 -3.24
C ALA A 64 12.40 -12.85 -2.17
N ALA A 65 12.82 -11.64 -2.56
CA ALA A 65 13.34 -10.62 -1.65
C ALA A 65 12.29 -10.23 -0.58
N LEU A 66 11.03 -10.04 -0.98
CA LEU A 66 9.92 -9.78 -0.07
C LEU A 66 9.71 -10.94 0.92
N SER A 67 9.72 -12.19 0.43
CA SER A 67 9.46 -13.38 1.26
C SER A 67 10.59 -13.64 2.26
N ARG A 68 11.83 -13.31 1.89
CA ARG A 68 13.01 -13.40 2.76
C ARG A 68 13.14 -12.24 3.74
N ARG A 69 12.24 -11.25 3.67
CA ARG A 69 12.26 -10.03 4.50
C ARG A 69 13.52 -9.19 4.28
N GLU A 70 14.07 -9.23 3.06
CA GLU A 70 15.23 -8.44 2.64
C GLU A 70 14.83 -7.02 2.22
N THR A 71 13.53 -6.75 2.08
CA THR A 71 12.99 -5.45 1.66
C THR A 71 12.32 -4.71 2.82
N TRP A 72 12.22 -3.39 2.68
CA TRP A 72 11.44 -2.53 3.57
C TRP A 72 10.37 -1.78 2.77
N GLY A 73 9.28 -1.39 3.42
CA GLY A 73 8.21 -0.65 2.75
C GLY A 73 7.54 -1.41 1.60
N LYS A 74 7.28 -0.71 0.48
CA LYS A 74 6.57 -1.23 -0.70
C LYS A 74 7.56 -1.65 -1.78
N VAL A 75 7.55 -2.93 -2.13
CA VAL A 75 8.27 -3.45 -3.30
C VAL A 75 7.48 -3.12 -4.58
N VAL A 76 8.17 -2.57 -5.59
CA VAL A 76 7.59 -2.17 -6.87
C VAL A 76 8.37 -2.81 -8.01
N VAL A 77 7.66 -3.43 -8.95
CA VAL A 77 8.22 -3.87 -10.23
C VAL A 77 7.85 -2.85 -11.29
N LYS A 78 8.87 -2.21 -11.89
CA LYS A 78 8.71 -1.22 -12.94
C LYS A 78 8.54 -1.92 -14.28
N ILE A 79 7.46 -1.65 -15.00
CA ILE A 79 7.26 -2.16 -16.36
C ILE A 79 7.72 -1.06 -17.34
N PRO A 80 8.82 -1.26 -18.09
CA PRO A 80 9.24 -0.28 -19.08
C PRO A 80 8.19 -0.17 -20.19
N GLN A 81 7.87 1.05 -20.61
CA GLN A 81 6.99 1.27 -21.78
C GLN A 81 7.73 0.94 -23.08
N GLU A 82 6.98 0.50 -24.10
CA GLU A 82 7.50 0.03 -25.39
C GLU A 82 8.47 1.05 -26.02
N GLY A 83 9.69 0.60 -26.32
CA GLY A 83 10.80 1.43 -26.82
C GLY A 83 12.14 1.17 -26.11
N ARG A 84 12.10 0.60 -24.89
CA ARG A 84 13.26 0.04 -24.19
C ARG A 84 12.95 -1.41 -23.77
N SER A 85 12.78 -2.27 -24.76
CA SER A 85 12.57 -3.70 -24.50
C SER A 85 13.90 -4.32 -24.07
N GLN A 86 14.04 -4.63 -22.78
CA GLN A 86 15.03 -5.59 -22.31
C GLN A 86 14.30 -6.91 -22.07
N LEU A 87 14.20 -7.66 -23.17
CA LEU A 87 13.97 -9.11 -23.15
C LEU A 87 15.21 -9.81 -22.59
#